data_AF-A0ABD7R1M8-F1
#
_entry.id   AF-A0ABD7R1M8-F1
#
_cell.length_a   1.000
_cell.length_b   1.000
_cell.length_c   1.000
_cell.angle_alpha   90.00
_cell.angle_beta   90.00
_cell.angle_gamma   90.00
#
_symmetry.space_group_name_H-M   'P 1'
#
loop_
_entity.id
_entity.type
_entity.pdbx_description
1 polymer ?
#
loop_
_entity_poly.entity_id
_entity_poly.type
_entity_poly.pdbx_seq_one_letter_code
_entity_poly.pdbx_strand_id
1 'polypeptide(L)'
;MNDHISPRLAAMRDALVADVDATAHPARPRRRRPTRGTVAAVVTAFAVGAGLTGGITAAALPGATADAAREDLLATTTRYGTVEVNHASMLGSPAFTVTHGDASFSLGARPEGADRVTLTWECLDPGTFTVEVGGTTVADAVACTPGSMPRWSLSPLTGSGAAAVSVSGGGGARYAVWASWARSARIAQPSPQQQAAIADGTITLAEYTAAFDRLAACMAQAGHPIGDVAPSWYADGLWSSTGPGAGPWYIWSTPTEAVDVLDTQCAPREFEQVDTIWQGEHPIPEDPPAAG
;
A
#
# COMPACT_ATOMS: atom_id res chain seq x y z
N MET A 1 4.10 -36.55 -20.16
CA MET A 1 2.69 -36.09 -20.28
C MET A 1 2.73 -34.61 -19.95
N ASN A 2 2.23 -33.78 -20.86
CA ASN A 2 2.67 -32.41 -21.14
C ASN A 2 2.66 -31.43 -19.95
N ASP A 3 3.78 -30.70 -19.82
CA ASP A 3 3.88 -29.50 -18.99
C ASP A 3 2.95 -28.42 -19.54
N HIS A 4 1.80 -28.24 -18.90
CA HIS A 4 0.92 -27.11 -19.18
C HIS A 4 1.54 -25.85 -18.57
N ILE A 5 2.41 -25.21 -19.35
CA ILE A 5 2.80 -23.82 -19.11
C ILE A 5 1.51 -22.99 -19.10
N SER A 6 1.25 -22.31 -17.98
CA SER A 6 0.08 -21.45 -17.80
C SER A 6 -0.06 -20.48 -18.98
N PRO A 7 -1.25 -20.31 -19.57
CA PRO A 7 -1.48 -19.36 -20.66
C PRO A 7 -1.05 -17.93 -20.30
N ARG A 8 -1.09 -17.60 -19.00
CA ARG A 8 -0.66 -16.31 -18.45
C ARG A 8 0.86 -16.14 -18.51
N LEU A 9 1.63 -17.21 -18.24
CA LEU A 9 3.09 -17.20 -18.36
C LEU A 9 3.54 -17.12 -19.82
N ALA A 10 2.81 -17.77 -20.73
CA ALA A 10 3.05 -17.64 -22.16
C ALA A 10 2.77 -16.20 -22.64
N ALA A 11 1.63 -15.61 -22.24
CA ALA A 11 1.27 -14.24 -22.62
C ALA A 11 2.24 -13.19 -22.06
N MET A 12 2.72 -13.36 -20.81
CA MET A 12 3.74 -12.47 -20.23
C MET A 12 5.08 -12.59 -20.92
N ARG A 13 5.49 -13.81 -21.28
CA ARG A 13 6.71 -14.05 -22.06
C ARG A 13 6.61 -13.44 -23.44
N ASP A 14 5.48 -13.61 -24.13
CA ASP A 14 5.26 -13.06 -25.46
C ASP A 14 5.21 -11.53 -25.44
N ALA A 15 4.62 -10.93 -24.40
CA ALA A 15 4.65 -9.48 -24.19
C ALA A 15 6.08 -8.96 -23.96
N LEU A 16 6.89 -9.65 -23.16
CA LEU A 16 8.30 -9.29 -22.96
C LEU A 16 9.14 -9.43 -24.24
N VAL A 17 8.94 -10.51 -25.00
CA VAL A 17 9.69 -10.74 -26.24
C VAL A 17 9.28 -9.71 -27.30
N ALA A 18 7.99 -9.39 -27.41
CA ALA A 18 7.51 -8.36 -28.32
C ALA A 18 8.06 -6.96 -27.97
N ASP A 19 8.21 -6.64 -26.68
CA ASP A 19 8.79 -5.36 -26.24
C ASP A 19 10.31 -5.28 -26.52
N VAL A 20 11.03 -6.40 -26.36
CA VAL A 20 12.45 -6.51 -26.73
C VAL A 20 12.64 -6.42 -28.25
N ASP A 21 11.77 -7.04 -29.04
CA ASP A 21 11.83 -6.96 -30.50
C ASP A 21 11.39 -5.58 -31.02
N ALA A 22 10.46 -4.91 -30.35
CA ALA A 22 10.04 -3.55 -30.69
C ALA A 22 11.11 -2.49 -30.37
N THR A 23 11.97 -2.76 -29.39
CA THR A 23 13.12 -1.88 -29.03
C THR A 23 14.36 -2.13 -29.92
N ALA A 24 14.40 -3.23 -30.66
CA ALA A 24 15.41 -3.48 -31.69
C ALA A 24 15.20 -2.55 -32.90
N HIS A 25 16.01 -1.49 -32.98
CA HIS A 25 15.93 -0.46 -34.01
C HIS A 25 16.04 -1.01 -35.46
N PRO A 26 15.38 -0.37 -36.45
CA PRO A 26 15.48 -0.78 -37.84
C PRO A 26 16.90 -0.56 -38.41
N ALA A 27 17.34 -1.54 -39.19
CA ALA A 27 18.67 -1.63 -39.77
C ALA A 27 19.02 -0.49 -40.76
N ARG A 28 20.24 0.09 -40.64
CA ARG A 28 21.21 0.42 -41.73
C ARG A 28 22.43 1.24 -41.23
N PRO A 29 23.58 1.29 -41.94
CA PRO A 29 24.20 0.35 -42.87
C PRO A 29 25.60 -0.15 -42.42
N ARG A 30 26.18 -1.03 -43.25
CA ARG A 30 27.35 -1.92 -43.06
C ARG A 30 28.66 -1.31 -42.48
N ARG A 31 29.15 -2.01 -41.44
CA ARG A 31 30.53 -2.50 -41.16
C ARG A 31 31.69 -1.48 -41.04
N ARG A 32 32.09 -1.23 -39.79
CA ARG A 32 33.52 -1.24 -39.39
C ARG A 32 33.70 -2.20 -38.22
N ARG A 33 34.67 -3.11 -38.32
CA ARG A 33 34.97 -4.10 -37.26
C ARG A 33 35.41 -3.34 -36.00
N PRO A 34 34.76 -3.54 -34.83
CA PRO A 34 35.22 -2.94 -33.60
C PRO A 34 36.56 -3.58 -33.19
N THR A 35 37.55 -2.76 -32.89
CA THR A 35 38.85 -3.21 -32.37
C THR A 35 38.73 -3.59 -30.90
N ARG A 36 39.63 -4.47 -30.42
CA ARG A 36 39.61 -5.05 -29.06
C ARG A 36 39.55 -4.00 -27.93
N GLY A 37 39.93 -2.75 -28.20
CA GLY A 37 39.81 -1.63 -27.25
C GLY A 37 38.38 -1.20 -26.94
N THR A 38 37.44 -1.33 -27.88
CA THR A 38 36.04 -0.93 -27.67
C THR A 38 35.27 -1.95 -26.82
N VAL A 39 35.64 -3.23 -26.92
CA VAL A 39 35.06 -4.31 -26.08
C VAL A 39 35.51 -4.16 -24.63
N ALA A 40 36.77 -3.78 -24.40
CA ALA A 40 37.27 -3.53 -23.05
C ALA A 40 36.54 -2.36 -22.38
N ALA A 41 36.25 -1.28 -23.10
CA ALA A 41 35.55 -0.11 -22.56
C ALA A 41 34.08 -0.38 -22.19
N VAL A 42 33.39 -1.27 -22.90
CA VAL A 42 32.00 -1.65 -22.58
C VAL A 42 31.95 -2.56 -21.35
N VAL A 43 32.92 -3.46 -21.19
CA VAL A 43 32.98 -4.37 -20.04
C VAL A 43 33.39 -3.64 -18.75
N THR A 44 34.29 -2.65 -18.80
CA THR A 44 34.59 -1.82 -17.60
C THR A 44 33.42 -0.91 -17.20
N ALA A 45 32.62 -0.42 -18.15
CA ALA A 45 31.41 0.35 -17.83
C ALA A 45 30.33 -0.51 -17.14
N PHE A 46 30.19 -1.78 -17.53
CA PHE A 46 29.27 -2.71 -16.86
C PHE A 46 29.78 -3.24 -15.52
N ALA A 47 31.09 -3.43 -15.36
CA ALA A 47 31.66 -3.95 -14.10
C ALA A 47 31.63 -2.93 -12.95
N VAL A 48 31.62 -1.62 -13.24
CA VAL A 48 31.46 -0.57 -12.21
C VAL A 48 29.97 -0.39 -11.81
N GLY A 49 29.02 -0.80 -12.66
CA GLY A 49 27.57 -0.68 -12.39
C GLY A 49 26.92 -1.89 -11.71
N ALA A 50 27.58 -3.05 -11.67
CA ALA A 50 26.98 -4.30 -11.19
C ALA A 50 26.96 -4.47 -9.66
N GLY A 51 27.45 -3.49 -8.90
CA GLY A 51 27.49 -3.56 -7.43
C GLY A 51 26.21 -3.15 -6.71
N LEU A 52 25.27 -2.46 -7.36
CA LEU A 52 24.11 -1.84 -6.71
C LEU A 52 22.89 -1.76 -7.64
N THR A 53 22.30 -2.86 -8.10
CA THR A 53 21.00 -2.79 -8.82
C THR A 53 20.17 -4.07 -8.67
N GLY A 54 19.47 -4.18 -7.54
CA GLY A 54 18.25 -4.98 -7.41
C GLY A 54 17.00 -4.16 -7.71
N GLY A 55 17.08 -3.21 -8.63
CA GLY A 55 16.02 -2.25 -8.96
C GLY A 55 15.71 -2.28 -10.44
N ILE A 56 14.42 -2.35 -10.76
CA ILE A 56 13.83 -2.29 -12.09
C ILE A 56 14.49 -1.14 -12.87
N THR A 57 15.18 -1.43 -13.97
CA THR A 57 15.71 -0.38 -14.84
C THR A 57 14.52 0.25 -15.56
N ALA A 58 14.04 1.38 -15.06
CA ALA A 58 13.17 2.26 -15.82
C ALA A 58 13.88 2.56 -17.14
N ALA A 59 13.27 2.15 -18.25
CA ALA A 59 13.68 2.62 -19.56
C ALA A 59 13.58 4.15 -19.54
N ALA A 60 14.73 4.82 -19.49
CA ALA A 60 14.78 6.27 -19.52
C ALA A 60 14.18 6.75 -20.85
N LEU A 61 12.92 7.20 -20.80
CA LEU A 61 12.33 7.97 -21.87
C LEU A 61 13.26 9.16 -22.16
N PRO A 62 13.70 9.37 -23.41
CA PRO A 62 14.53 10.53 -23.73
C PRO A 62 13.80 11.82 -23.36
N GLY A 63 14.22 12.47 -22.27
CA GLY A 63 13.72 13.78 -21.84
C GLY A 63 13.10 13.87 -20.43
N ALA A 64 12.92 12.78 -19.69
CA ALA A 64 12.45 12.86 -18.31
C ALA A 64 13.60 13.28 -17.38
N THR A 65 13.41 14.35 -16.59
CA THR A 65 14.34 14.71 -15.52
C THR A 65 14.26 13.70 -14.37
N ALA A 66 15.30 13.60 -13.55
CA ALA A 66 15.29 12.74 -12.36
C ALA A 66 14.09 13.07 -11.44
N ASP A 67 13.74 14.35 -11.31
CA ASP A 67 12.58 14.79 -10.53
C ASP A 67 11.25 14.38 -11.15
N ALA A 68 11.11 14.41 -12.48
CA ALA A 68 9.89 13.97 -13.16
C ALA A 68 9.67 12.46 -13.00
N ALA A 69 10.73 11.65 -13.10
CA ALA A 69 10.66 10.22 -12.83
C ALA A 69 10.26 9.93 -11.37
N ARG A 70 10.67 10.80 -10.45
CA ARG A 70 10.36 10.67 -9.03
C ARG A 70 8.94 11.07 -8.70
N GLU A 71 8.47 12.15 -9.30
CA GLU A 71 7.07 12.56 -9.23
C GLU A 71 6.16 11.43 -9.71
N ASP A 72 6.46 10.79 -10.84
CA ASP A 72 5.69 9.67 -11.39
C ASP A 72 5.69 8.43 -10.47
N LEU A 73 6.85 8.07 -9.89
CA LEU A 73 6.96 6.99 -8.92
C LEU A 73 6.08 7.23 -7.68
N LEU A 74 6.19 8.42 -7.09
CA LEU A 74 5.43 8.77 -5.89
C LEU A 74 3.94 8.91 -6.21
N ALA A 75 3.56 9.49 -7.35
CA ALA A 75 2.18 9.56 -7.80
C ALA A 75 1.56 8.16 -7.98
N THR A 76 2.30 7.24 -8.61
CA THR A 76 1.86 5.86 -8.84
C THR A 76 1.67 5.11 -7.52
N THR A 77 2.65 5.20 -6.62
CA THR A 77 2.57 4.62 -5.27
C THR A 77 1.37 5.17 -4.50
N THR A 78 1.20 6.50 -4.52
CA THR A 78 0.10 7.16 -3.83
C THR A 78 -1.25 6.72 -4.37
N ARG A 79 -1.38 6.63 -5.71
CA ARG A 79 -2.61 6.21 -6.36
C ARG A 79 -2.95 4.76 -6.03
N TYR A 80 -1.97 3.87 -6.03
CA TYR A 80 -2.18 2.48 -5.65
C TYR A 80 -2.71 2.39 -4.20
N GLY A 81 -2.04 3.01 -3.23
CA GLY A 81 -2.49 3.01 -1.84
C GLY A 81 -3.88 3.66 -1.65
N THR A 82 -4.15 4.76 -2.34
CA THR A 82 -5.40 5.51 -2.17
C THR A 82 -6.59 4.83 -2.86
N VAL A 83 -6.42 4.47 -4.13
CA VAL A 83 -7.54 4.05 -4.99
C VAL A 83 -7.71 2.54 -4.96
N GLU A 84 -6.62 1.79 -5.12
CA GLU A 84 -6.70 0.33 -5.20
C GLU A 84 -6.86 -0.25 -3.79
N VAL A 85 -6.00 0.15 -2.85
CA VAL A 85 -6.02 -0.42 -1.49
C VAL A 85 -7.18 0.10 -0.65
N ASN A 86 -7.51 1.38 -0.77
CA ASN A 86 -8.46 2.06 0.13
C ASN A 86 -9.80 2.41 -0.54
N HIS A 87 -9.96 2.15 -1.83
CA HIS A 87 -11.15 2.52 -2.62
C HIS A 87 -11.53 4.01 -2.53
N ALA A 88 -10.59 4.86 -2.11
CA ALA A 88 -10.77 6.29 -2.00
C ALA A 88 -10.63 6.95 -3.39
N SER A 89 -11.05 8.20 -3.49
CA SER A 89 -10.89 9.01 -4.70
C SER A 89 -9.88 10.12 -4.44
N MET A 90 -8.92 10.31 -5.35
CA MET A 90 -8.03 11.47 -5.33
C MET A 90 -8.75 12.68 -5.94
N LEU A 91 -8.57 13.86 -5.36
CA LEU A 91 -9.27 15.10 -5.71
C LEU A 91 -8.30 16.26 -5.89
N GLY A 92 -8.65 17.16 -6.82
CA GLY A 92 -7.85 18.36 -7.09
C GLY A 92 -6.51 18.07 -7.76
N SER A 93 -5.67 19.10 -7.83
CA SER A 93 -4.31 18.99 -8.37
C SER A 93 -3.35 18.55 -7.25
N PRO A 94 -2.50 17.55 -7.49
CA PRO A 94 -1.49 17.16 -6.51
C PRO A 94 -0.39 18.20 -6.39
N ALA A 95 0.30 18.19 -5.24
CA ALA A 95 1.51 18.94 -4.98
C ALA A 95 2.70 17.97 -4.95
N PHE A 96 3.78 18.33 -5.64
CA PHE A 96 5.04 17.62 -5.61
C PHE A 96 6.18 18.60 -5.32
N THR A 97 7.13 18.18 -4.49
CA THR A 97 8.33 18.97 -4.21
C THR A 97 9.53 18.08 -3.92
N VAL A 98 10.70 18.56 -4.31
CA VAL A 98 12.00 18.05 -3.89
C VAL A 98 12.70 19.16 -3.13
N THR A 99 13.00 18.92 -1.85
CA THR A 99 13.56 19.94 -0.97
C THR A 99 14.51 19.32 0.05
N HIS A 100 15.04 20.14 0.96
CA HIS A 100 15.89 19.73 2.07
C HIS A 100 15.49 20.41 3.37
N GLY A 101 15.83 19.77 4.48
CA GLY A 101 15.58 20.28 5.83
C GLY A 101 14.12 20.55 6.15
N ASP A 102 13.88 21.37 7.16
CA ASP A 102 12.52 21.62 7.62
C ASP A 102 11.75 22.42 6.57
N ALA A 103 10.64 21.88 6.08
CA ALA A 103 9.77 22.56 5.12
C ALA A 103 8.31 22.28 5.40
N SER A 104 7.47 23.25 5.04
CA SER A 104 6.02 23.11 5.03
C SER A 104 5.48 23.60 3.70
N PHE A 105 4.60 22.85 3.08
CA PHE A 105 4.00 23.22 1.81
C PHE A 105 2.49 23.01 1.83
N SER A 106 1.77 23.97 1.24
CA SER A 106 0.32 23.98 1.21
C SER A 106 -0.22 23.13 0.06
N LEU A 107 -1.31 22.40 0.32
CA LEU A 107 -2.08 21.68 -0.71
C LEU A 107 -3.13 22.55 -1.39
N GLY A 108 -3.11 23.86 -1.13
CA GLY A 108 -4.11 24.80 -1.61
C GLY A 108 -5.47 24.63 -0.93
N ALA A 109 -6.51 25.15 -1.57
CA ALA A 109 -7.87 25.07 -1.07
C ALA A 109 -8.39 23.62 -1.12
N ARG A 110 -9.08 23.20 -0.05
CA ARG A 110 -9.73 21.88 0.04
C ARG A 110 -10.85 21.76 -0.99
N PRO A 111 -10.79 20.82 -1.94
CA PRO A 111 -11.87 20.56 -2.88
C PRO A 111 -13.15 20.08 -2.16
N GLU A 112 -14.30 20.32 -2.78
CA GLU A 112 -15.58 19.83 -2.27
C GLU A 112 -15.57 18.29 -2.13
N GLY A 113 -16.02 17.79 -0.99
CA GLY A 113 -16.09 16.37 -0.70
C GLY A 113 -14.75 15.73 -0.31
N ALA A 114 -13.62 16.45 -0.33
CA ALA A 114 -12.38 15.94 0.24
C ALA A 114 -12.50 15.86 1.77
N ASP A 115 -12.01 14.78 2.37
CA ASP A 115 -11.99 14.54 3.83
C ASP A 115 -10.68 13.94 4.35
N ARG A 116 -9.77 13.65 3.43
CA ARG A 116 -8.46 13.05 3.70
C ARG A 116 -7.39 13.80 2.90
N VAL A 117 -6.15 13.64 3.34
CA VAL A 117 -4.96 13.95 2.53
C VAL A 117 -4.20 12.65 2.37
N THR A 118 -3.85 12.33 1.12
CA THR A 118 -2.93 11.25 0.84
C THR A 118 -1.57 11.81 0.46
N LEU A 119 -0.50 11.14 0.88
CA LEU A 119 0.85 11.51 0.49
C LEU A 119 1.75 10.28 0.35
N THR A 120 2.76 10.40 -0.50
CA THR A 120 3.94 9.52 -0.47
C THR A 120 5.18 10.38 -0.38
N TRP A 121 6.15 9.96 0.43
CA TRP A 121 7.43 10.63 0.56
C TRP A 121 8.58 9.63 0.55
N GLU A 122 9.76 10.11 0.18
CA GLU A 122 11.00 9.35 0.29
C GLU A 122 12.17 10.27 0.58
N CYS A 123 13.17 9.75 1.29
CA CYS A 123 14.43 10.45 1.49
C CYS A 123 15.36 10.27 0.29
N LEU A 124 16.08 11.35 -0.04
CA LEU A 124 17.16 11.34 -1.02
C LEU A 124 18.53 11.26 -0.38
N ASP A 125 18.65 11.75 0.84
CA ASP A 125 19.85 11.62 1.66
C ASP A 125 19.46 10.92 2.98
N PRO A 126 20.36 10.16 3.62
CA PRO A 126 20.07 9.54 4.91
C PRO A 126 19.71 10.57 5.97
N GLY A 127 18.68 10.28 6.77
CA GLY A 127 18.21 11.16 7.82
C GLY A 127 17.10 10.57 8.65
N THR A 128 16.68 11.30 9.69
CA THR A 128 15.53 10.97 10.51
C THR A 128 14.49 12.04 10.30
N PHE A 129 13.29 11.66 9.84
CA PHE A 129 12.27 12.61 9.44
C PHE A 129 11.00 12.43 10.27
N THR A 130 10.41 13.54 10.67
CA THR A 130 9.02 13.60 11.15
C THR A 130 8.17 14.22 10.05
N VAL A 131 7.03 13.60 9.73
CA VAL A 131 6.09 14.08 8.72
C VAL A 131 4.73 14.30 9.37
N GLU A 132 4.14 15.45 9.08
CA GLU A 132 2.84 15.87 9.60
C GLU A 132 1.91 16.33 8.48
N VAL A 133 0.62 16.10 8.68
CA VAL A 133 -0.46 16.49 7.78
C VAL A 133 -1.51 17.21 8.59
N GLY A 134 -1.69 18.51 8.33
CA GLY A 134 -2.69 19.31 9.04
C GLY A 134 -2.54 19.24 10.57
N GLY A 135 -1.29 19.12 11.06
CA GLY A 135 -0.98 18.99 12.49
C GLY A 135 -1.11 17.57 13.08
N THR A 136 -1.45 16.56 12.26
CA THR A 136 -1.41 15.15 12.66
C THR A 136 -0.09 14.52 12.22
N THR A 137 0.67 13.96 13.15
CA THR A 137 1.91 13.24 12.84
C THR A 137 1.59 11.92 12.16
N VAL A 138 2.12 11.73 10.95
CA VAL A 138 1.92 10.51 10.14
C VAL A 138 3.18 9.65 10.08
N ALA A 139 4.33 10.25 10.41
CA ALA A 139 5.59 9.55 10.59
C ALA A 139 6.36 10.27 11.70
N ASP A 140 6.70 9.57 12.78
CA ASP A 140 7.43 10.15 13.91
C ASP A 140 8.88 9.62 13.97
N ALA A 141 9.85 10.54 13.95
CA ALA A 141 11.28 10.26 14.08
C ALA A 141 11.76 9.07 13.25
N VAL A 142 11.34 9.03 11.99
CA VAL A 142 11.53 7.89 11.11
C VAL A 142 12.91 7.93 10.45
N ALA A 143 13.75 6.96 10.78
CA ALA A 143 15.00 6.73 10.07
C ALA A 143 14.72 6.32 8.61
N CYS A 144 15.36 7.03 7.68
CA CYS A 144 15.21 6.82 6.25
C CYS A 144 16.57 6.78 5.58
N THR A 145 16.77 5.78 4.70
CA THR A 145 17.95 5.67 3.86
C THR A 145 17.54 5.66 2.38
N PRO A 146 18.30 6.32 1.49
CA PRO A 146 17.97 6.38 0.07
C PRO A 146 17.84 4.99 -0.54
N GLY A 147 16.85 4.80 -1.42
CA GLY A 147 16.56 3.50 -2.04
C GLY A 147 15.64 2.59 -1.22
N SER A 148 15.21 3.03 -0.03
CA SER A 148 14.07 2.41 0.66
C SER A 148 12.78 2.62 -0.13
N MET A 149 11.79 1.74 0.05
CA MET A 149 10.48 1.96 -0.54
C MET A 149 9.88 3.29 -0.08
N PRO A 150 9.22 4.05 -0.99
CA PRO A 150 8.51 5.26 -0.61
C PRO A 150 7.47 4.96 0.46
N ARG A 151 7.35 5.88 1.42
CA ARG A 151 6.43 5.77 2.55
C ARG A 151 5.15 6.50 2.20
N TRP A 152 4.03 5.81 2.31
CA TRP A 152 2.73 6.31 1.91
C TRP A 152 1.81 6.46 3.13
N SER A 153 0.89 7.44 3.10
CA SER A 153 -0.17 7.58 4.09
C SER A 153 -1.49 8.15 3.56
N LEU A 154 -2.59 7.91 4.31
CA LEU A 154 -3.95 8.42 4.04
C LEU A 154 -4.62 9.01 5.30
N SER A 155 -4.27 10.25 5.63
CA SER A 155 -4.61 10.83 6.92
C SER A 155 -5.95 11.59 6.92
N PRO A 156 -6.78 11.44 7.97
CA PRO A 156 -7.96 12.28 8.16
C PRO A 156 -7.54 13.73 8.37
N LEU A 157 -8.31 14.67 7.82
CA LEU A 157 -8.11 16.08 8.14
C LEU A 157 -9.17 16.55 9.13
N THR A 158 -8.73 16.91 10.33
CA THR A 158 -9.59 17.54 11.34
C THR A 158 -9.68 19.05 11.07
N GLY A 159 -10.89 19.58 10.93
CA GLY A 159 -11.15 21.00 10.69
C GLY A 159 -11.50 21.38 9.24
N SER A 160 -12.03 22.59 9.07
CA SER A 160 -12.40 23.18 7.79
C SER A 160 -11.34 24.21 7.35
N GLY A 161 -10.44 23.82 6.45
CA GLY A 161 -9.40 24.73 5.99
C GLY A 161 -8.43 24.11 5.00
N ALA A 162 -7.48 24.92 4.53
CA ALA A 162 -6.32 24.44 3.79
C ALA A 162 -5.47 23.52 4.67
N ALA A 163 -4.90 22.48 4.07
CA ALA A 163 -3.94 21.61 4.73
C ALA A 163 -2.52 21.95 4.27
N ALA A 164 -1.57 21.72 5.17
CA ALA A 164 -0.16 21.71 4.85
C ALA A 164 0.44 20.34 5.20
N VAL A 165 1.42 19.94 4.42
CA VAL A 165 2.33 18.84 4.76
C VAL A 165 3.60 19.48 5.29
N SER A 166 4.02 19.07 6.47
CA SER A 166 5.26 19.51 7.10
C SER A 166 6.21 18.34 7.25
N VAL A 167 7.48 18.54 6.91
CA VAL A 167 8.54 17.56 7.10
C VAL A 167 9.65 18.23 7.91
N SER A 168 10.12 17.58 8.96
CA SER A 168 11.13 18.11 9.88
C SER A 168 12.13 17.05 10.36
N GLY A 169 13.19 17.47 11.04
CA GLY A 169 14.13 16.57 11.74
C GLY A 169 15.31 16.06 10.90
N GLY A 170 15.23 16.22 9.57
CA GLY A 170 16.25 15.75 8.62
C GLY A 170 17.52 16.61 8.52
N GLY A 171 17.63 17.72 9.26
CA GLY A 171 18.76 18.64 9.19
C GLY A 171 18.92 19.23 7.78
N GLY A 172 20.02 18.92 7.09
CA GLY A 172 20.24 19.33 5.70
C GLY A 172 19.89 18.27 4.65
N ALA A 173 19.33 17.12 5.05
CA ALA A 173 19.04 16.01 4.16
C ALA A 173 17.91 16.34 3.18
N ARG A 174 18.05 15.88 1.93
CA ARG A 174 17.02 16.03 0.89
C ARG A 174 15.96 14.93 0.96
N TYR A 175 14.76 15.25 0.49
CA TYR A 175 13.63 14.34 0.35
C TYR A 175 12.72 14.80 -0.80
N ALA A 176 11.82 13.92 -1.26
CA ALA A 176 10.64 14.32 -2.02
C ALA A 176 9.37 14.03 -1.23
N VAL A 177 8.36 14.84 -1.51
CA VAL A 177 6.99 14.53 -1.13
C VAL A 177 6.07 14.77 -2.32
N TRP A 178 5.12 13.87 -2.47
CA TRP A 178 3.96 13.99 -3.33
C TRP A 178 2.72 13.91 -2.45
N ALA A 179 1.76 14.82 -2.61
CA ALA A 179 0.55 14.83 -1.80
C ALA A 179 -0.66 15.35 -2.57
N SER A 180 -1.85 14.87 -2.21
CA SER A 180 -3.11 15.29 -2.83
C SER A 180 -4.26 15.20 -1.84
N TRP A 181 -5.33 15.95 -2.12
CA TRP A 181 -6.58 15.78 -1.42
C TRP A 181 -7.21 14.44 -1.82
N ALA A 182 -7.87 13.79 -0.87
CA ALA A 182 -8.60 12.57 -1.11
C ALA A 182 -9.97 12.63 -0.46
N ARG A 183 -10.89 11.82 -1.00
CA ARG A 183 -12.19 11.52 -0.42
C ARG A 183 -12.20 10.04 -0.08
N SER A 184 -12.42 9.73 1.19
CA SER A 184 -12.60 8.36 1.68
C SER A 184 -13.73 7.66 0.93
N ALA A 185 -13.61 6.34 0.79
CA ALA A 185 -14.70 5.56 0.25
C ALA A 185 -15.89 5.57 1.22
N ARG A 186 -17.11 5.50 0.69
CA ARG A 186 -18.30 5.39 1.54
C ARG A 186 -18.30 4.03 2.22
N ILE A 187 -18.48 4.02 3.53
CA ILE A 187 -18.62 2.78 4.31
C ILE A 187 -19.80 1.98 3.76
N ALA A 188 -19.53 0.74 3.39
CA ALA A 188 -20.53 -0.18 2.88
C ALA A 188 -21.59 -0.47 3.94
N GLN A 189 -22.84 -0.60 3.50
CA GLN A 189 -23.91 -1.05 4.37
C GLN A 189 -23.79 -2.57 4.61
N PRO A 190 -24.28 -3.09 5.76
CA PRO A 190 -24.34 -4.51 6.01
C PRO A 190 -25.04 -5.26 4.88
N SER A 191 -24.48 -6.40 4.47
CA SER A 191 -25.07 -7.28 3.47
C SER A 191 -26.39 -7.87 3.97
N PRO A 192 -27.32 -8.27 3.08
CA PRO A 192 -28.53 -8.99 3.49
C PRO A 192 -28.23 -10.23 4.35
N GLN A 193 -27.12 -10.90 4.09
CA GLN A 193 -26.66 -12.06 4.86
C GLN A 193 -26.24 -11.66 6.28
N GLN A 194 -25.49 -10.57 6.44
CA GLN A 194 -25.15 -10.04 7.76
C GLN A 194 -26.41 -9.57 8.51
N GLN A 195 -27.30 -8.84 7.82
CA GLN A 195 -28.58 -8.38 8.40
C GLN A 195 -29.46 -9.54 8.88
N ALA A 196 -29.48 -10.66 8.14
CA ALA A 196 -30.20 -11.85 8.56
C ALA A 196 -29.57 -12.50 9.80
N ALA A 197 -28.22 -12.58 9.85
CA ALA A 197 -27.50 -13.17 10.98
C ALA A 197 -27.66 -12.38 12.28
N ILE A 198 -27.81 -11.05 12.20
CA ILE A 198 -27.98 -10.20 13.40
C ILE A 198 -29.45 -10.01 13.81
N ALA A 199 -30.40 -10.56 13.05
CA ALA A 199 -31.82 -10.19 13.16
C ALA A 199 -32.46 -10.55 14.51
N ASP A 200 -31.99 -11.62 15.15
CA ASP A 200 -32.46 -12.08 16.46
C ASP A 200 -31.58 -11.60 17.62
N GLY A 201 -30.48 -10.89 17.32
CA GLY A 201 -29.56 -10.32 18.30
C GLY A 201 -28.61 -11.31 18.97
N THR A 202 -28.56 -12.57 18.53
CA THR A 202 -27.65 -13.59 19.07
C THR A 202 -26.89 -14.24 17.93
N ILE A 203 -25.56 -14.29 18.03
CA ILE A 203 -24.71 -14.88 16.97
C ILE A 203 -24.34 -16.31 17.35
N THR A 204 -24.71 -17.26 16.50
CA THR A 204 -24.21 -18.63 16.63
C THR A 204 -22.78 -18.75 16.09
N LEU A 205 -22.02 -19.75 16.56
CA LEU A 205 -20.68 -20.03 16.02
C LEU A 205 -20.67 -20.26 14.50
N ALA A 206 -21.74 -20.88 13.97
CA ALA A 206 -21.89 -21.10 12.53
C ALA A 206 -22.05 -19.78 11.77
N GLU A 207 -22.83 -18.82 12.31
CA GLU A 207 -23.00 -17.49 11.72
C GLU A 207 -21.72 -16.66 11.83
N TYR A 208 -21.03 -16.72 12.97
CA TYR A 208 -19.75 -16.05 13.17
C TYR A 208 -18.71 -16.52 12.14
N THR A 209 -18.57 -17.84 11.98
CA THR A 209 -17.67 -18.45 10.98
C THR A 209 -18.07 -18.09 9.55
N ALA A 210 -19.36 -18.21 9.22
CA ALA A 210 -19.84 -17.87 7.89
C ALA A 210 -19.69 -16.38 7.56
N ALA A 211 -19.76 -15.49 8.56
CA ALA A 211 -19.50 -14.08 8.39
C ALA A 211 -18.01 -13.80 8.12
N PHE A 212 -17.12 -14.47 8.85
CA PHE A 212 -15.68 -14.37 8.61
C PHE A 212 -15.30 -14.88 7.21
N ASP A 213 -15.87 -16.00 6.77
CA ASP A 213 -15.64 -16.55 5.42
C ASP A 213 -16.07 -15.57 4.31
N ARG A 214 -17.20 -14.86 4.51
CA ARG A 214 -17.65 -13.82 3.56
C ARG A 214 -16.72 -12.62 3.54
N LEU A 215 -16.22 -12.19 4.69
CA LEU A 215 -15.20 -11.16 4.78
C LEU A 215 -13.93 -11.58 4.03
N ALA A 216 -13.40 -12.78 4.30
CA ALA A 216 -12.21 -13.30 3.62
C ALA A 216 -12.41 -13.37 2.09
N ALA A 217 -13.60 -13.80 1.63
CA ALA A 217 -13.94 -13.81 0.22
C ALA A 217 -14.04 -12.41 -0.39
N CYS A 218 -14.64 -11.44 0.32
CA CYS A 218 -14.72 -10.05 -0.13
C CYS A 218 -13.32 -9.43 -0.27
N MET A 219 -12.48 -9.62 0.75
CA MET A 219 -11.10 -9.13 0.79
C MET A 219 -10.24 -9.76 -0.33
N ALA A 220 -10.39 -11.06 -0.58
CA ALA A 220 -9.73 -11.72 -1.71
C ALA A 220 -10.20 -11.19 -3.07
N GLN A 221 -11.51 -10.91 -3.24
CA GLN A 221 -12.04 -10.28 -4.46
C GLN A 221 -11.53 -8.86 -4.67
N ALA A 222 -11.29 -8.13 -3.58
CA ALA A 222 -10.68 -6.80 -3.59
C ALA A 222 -9.15 -6.84 -3.82
N GLY A 223 -8.53 -8.01 -3.93
CA GLY A 223 -7.08 -8.15 -4.14
C GLY A 223 -6.25 -8.08 -2.85
N HIS A 224 -6.90 -8.14 -1.69
CA HIS A 224 -6.28 -8.09 -0.37
C HIS A 224 -6.65 -9.35 0.44
N PRO A 225 -6.23 -10.56 0.02
CA PRO A 225 -6.63 -11.77 0.73
C PRO A 225 -6.17 -11.71 2.20
N ILE A 226 -7.12 -11.91 3.12
CA ILE A 226 -6.81 -12.24 4.51
C ILE A 226 -6.10 -13.60 4.46
N GLY A 227 -4.95 -13.72 5.14
CA GLY A 227 -4.19 -14.97 5.18
C GLY A 227 -4.99 -16.13 5.79
N ASP A 228 -4.34 -17.27 5.99
CA ASP A 228 -4.95 -18.41 6.68
C ASP A 228 -5.12 -18.07 8.18
N VAL A 229 -6.23 -17.43 8.53
CA VAL A 229 -6.57 -17.08 9.92
C VAL A 229 -7.36 -18.23 10.54
N ALA A 230 -6.70 -18.98 11.40
CA ALA A 230 -7.35 -20.03 12.18
C ALA A 230 -8.14 -19.42 13.36
N PRO A 231 -9.30 -19.99 13.73
CA PRO A 231 -9.96 -19.65 14.98
C PRO A 231 -9.03 -19.89 16.18
N SER A 232 -9.11 -19.00 17.15
CA SER A 232 -8.32 -19.05 18.39
C SER A 232 -9.23 -19.26 19.60
N TRP A 233 -8.80 -20.08 20.55
CA TRP A 233 -9.51 -20.38 21.79
C TRP A 233 -8.65 -20.05 23.01
N TYR A 234 -9.30 -19.71 24.11
CA TYR A 234 -8.63 -19.39 25.37
C TYR A 234 -9.12 -20.30 26.50
N ALA A 235 -8.17 -20.93 27.19
CA ALA A 235 -8.40 -21.72 28.39
C ALA A 235 -7.19 -21.66 29.31
N ASP A 236 -7.42 -21.57 30.63
CA ASP A 236 -6.37 -21.65 31.66
C ASP A 236 -5.16 -20.73 31.45
N GLY A 237 -5.38 -19.51 30.93
CA GLY A 237 -4.30 -18.55 30.68
C GLY A 237 -3.57 -18.73 29.35
N LEU A 238 -4.02 -19.66 28.51
CA LEU A 238 -3.32 -20.05 27.29
C LEU A 238 -4.21 -19.95 26.05
N TRP A 239 -3.62 -19.41 24.99
CA TRP A 239 -4.20 -19.36 23.65
C TRP A 239 -3.86 -20.64 22.87
N SER A 240 -4.85 -21.17 22.13
CA SER A 240 -4.68 -22.34 21.29
C SER A 240 -5.44 -22.18 19.97
N SER A 241 -4.96 -22.82 18.91
CA SER A 241 -5.64 -22.93 17.61
C SER A 241 -6.49 -24.20 17.49
N THR A 242 -6.66 -24.93 18.59
CA THR A 242 -7.52 -26.11 18.70
C THR A 242 -7.88 -26.32 20.17
N GLY A 243 -9.16 -26.45 20.52
CA GLY A 243 -9.52 -27.00 21.82
C GLY A 243 -10.85 -26.51 22.40
N PRO A 244 -11.31 -27.14 23.50
CA PRO A 244 -12.38 -26.59 24.31
C PRO A 244 -11.85 -25.39 25.13
N GLY A 245 -12.59 -24.29 25.12
CA GLY A 245 -12.24 -23.06 25.81
C GLY A 245 -13.28 -21.97 25.52
N ALA A 246 -13.08 -20.77 26.06
CA ALA A 246 -13.82 -19.61 25.61
C ALA A 246 -13.42 -19.25 24.16
N GLY A 247 -14.35 -18.66 23.41
CA GLY A 247 -14.22 -18.37 21.99
C GLY A 247 -15.04 -19.32 21.12
N PRO A 248 -14.66 -19.53 19.84
CA PRO A 248 -13.45 -19.03 19.18
C PRO A 248 -13.50 -17.55 18.79
N TRP A 249 -12.33 -16.97 18.53
CA TRP A 249 -12.16 -15.67 17.91
C TRP A 249 -11.35 -15.80 16.63
N TYR A 250 -11.73 -15.05 15.59
CA TYR A 250 -10.83 -14.79 14.48
C TYR A 250 -9.96 -13.61 14.88
N ILE A 251 -8.66 -13.85 15.04
CA ILE A 251 -7.70 -12.80 15.40
C ILE A 251 -6.95 -12.45 14.13
N TRP A 252 -7.44 -11.40 13.50
CA TRP A 252 -6.97 -10.89 12.24
C TRP A 252 -6.83 -9.38 12.37
N SER A 253 -6.00 -8.81 11.52
CA SER A 253 -5.93 -7.37 11.39
C SER A 253 -6.37 -7.05 9.98
N THR A 254 -7.47 -6.32 9.87
CA THR A 254 -7.48 -5.33 8.80
C THR A 254 -6.29 -4.42 9.08
N PRO A 255 -5.56 -3.94 8.07
CA PRO A 255 -4.53 -2.96 8.33
C PRO A 255 -5.11 -1.57 8.76
N THR A 256 -6.38 -1.52 9.19
CA THR A 256 -7.18 -0.37 9.69
C THR A 256 -6.76 0.22 11.02
N GLU A 257 -5.88 -0.44 11.76
CA GLU A 257 -5.22 0.23 12.88
C GLU A 257 -4.06 1.13 12.42
N ALA A 258 -3.56 0.94 11.19
CA ALA A 258 -2.64 1.88 10.59
C ALA A 258 -3.44 3.04 9.97
N VAL A 259 -2.94 4.26 10.15
CA VAL A 259 -3.44 5.50 9.52
C VAL A 259 -3.50 5.45 7.98
N ASP A 260 -3.11 4.32 7.38
CA ASP A 260 -2.86 4.15 5.96
C ASP A 260 -3.81 3.15 5.30
N VAL A 261 -4.41 2.18 5.98
CA VAL A 261 -5.28 1.21 5.27
C VAL A 261 -6.67 1.17 5.86
N LEU A 262 -7.69 1.49 5.09
CA LEU A 262 -9.07 1.56 5.55
C LEU A 262 -9.91 0.52 4.80
N ASP A 263 -10.28 -0.57 5.47
CA ASP A 263 -11.37 -1.39 4.99
C ASP A 263 -12.70 -0.70 5.28
N THR A 264 -13.26 -0.09 4.24
CA THR A 264 -14.61 0.49 4.29
C THR A 264 -15.64 -0.37 3.60
N GLN A 265 -15.25 -1.47 2.96
CA GLN A 265 -16.10 -2.19 2.01
C GLN A 265 -16.43 -3.60 2.46
N CYS A 266 -15.48 -4.34 3.02
CA CYS A 266 -15.63 -5.75 3.31
C CYS A 266 -16.03 -6.01 4.75
N ALA A 267 -15.28 -5.54 5.74
CA ALA A 267 -15.61 -5.73 7.15
C ALA A 267 -16.96 -5.11 7.53
N PRO A 268 -17.24 -3.82 7.21
CA PRO A 268 -18.55 -3.23 7.53
C PRO A 268 -19.72 -3.97 6.88
N ARG A 269 -19.49 -4.48 5.67
CA ARG A 269 -20.51 -5.16 4.88
C ARG A 269 -20.75 -6.60 5.30
N GLU A 270 -19.73 -7.35 5.69
CA GLU A 270 -19.86 -8.81 5.86
C GLU A 270 -19.66 -9.31 7.29
N PHE A 271 -18.95 -8.59 8.17
CA PHE A 271 -18.48 -9.13 9.45
C PHE A 271 -18.61 -8.21 10.67
N GLU A 272 -18.44 -6.89 10.54
CA GLU A 272 -18.25 -5.95 11.67
C GLU A 272 -19.34 -6.02 12.75
N GLN A 273 -20.62 -6.07 12.38
CA GLN A 273 -21.70 -6.12 13.38
C GLN A 273 -21.86 -7.51 13.98
N VAL A 274 -21.60 -8.55 13.20
CA VAL A 274 -21.58 -9.94 13.69
C VAL A 274 -20.45 -10.10 14.72
N ASP A 275 -19.26 -9.59 14.44
CA ASP A 275 -18.14 -9.59 15.40
C ASP A 275 -18.46 -8.74 16.63
N THR A 276 -19.03 -7.54 16.46
CA THR A 276 -19.43 -6.69 17.59
C THR A 276 -20.40 -7.40 18.54
N ILE A 277 -21.41 -8.09 18.03
CA ILE A 277 -22.38 -8.83 18.87
C ILE A 277 -21.69 -10.04 19.51
N TRP A 278 -20.90 -10.80 18.74
CA TRP A 278 -20.15 -11.95 19.25
C TRP A 278 -19.22 -11.55 20.41
N GLN A 279 -18.47 -10.46 20.27
CA GLN A 279 -17.58 -9.94 21.32
C GLN A 279 -18.31 -9.46 22.57
N GLY A 280 -19.57 -9.02 22.43
CA GLY A 280 -20.42 -8.69 23.56
C GLY A 280 -20.76 -9.91 24.44
N GLU A 281 -20.92 -11.09 23.81
CA GLU A 281 -21.20 -12.36 24.49
C GLU A 281 -19.91 -13.13 24.86
N HIS A 282 -18.86 -12.96 24.07
CA HIS A 282 -17.56 -13.63 24.16
C HIS A 282 -16.42 -12.60 24.16
N PRO A 283 -16.21 -11.83 25.25
CA PRO A 283 -15.15 -10.83 25.28
C PRO A 283 -13.77 -11.48 25.09
N ILE A 284 -12.95 -10.92 24.18
CA ILE A 284 -11.54 -11.32 24.03
C ILE A 284 -10.79 -11.13 25.37
N PRO A 285 -10.10 -12.17 25.87
CA PRO A 285 -9.20 -12.09 27.03
C PRO A 285 -7.99 -11.18 26.79
N GLU A 286 -7.31 -10.78 27.88
CA GLU A 286 -6.08 -9.99 27.80
C GLU A 286 -4.98 -10.70 27.00
N ASP A 287 -4.12 -9.91 26.34
CA ASP A 287 -2.98 -10.36 25.53
C ASP A 287 -3.33 -11.42 24.46
N PRO A 288 -4.19 -11.09 23.46
CA PRO A 288 -4.44 -11.97 22.33
C PRO A 288 -3.15 -12.26 21.55
N PRO A 289 -3.04 -13.43 20.88
CA PRO A 289 -1.94 -13.68 19.95
C PRO A 289 -1.89 -12.60 18.87
N ALA A 290 -0.72 -12.42 18.28
CA ALA A 290 -0.58 -11.52 17.13
C ALA A 290 -1.57 -11.91 16.04
N ALA A 291 -2.21 -10.90 15.44
CA ALA A 291 -3.10 -11.11 14.31
C ALA A 291 -2.38 -11.81 13.15
N GLY A 292 -3.05 -12.78 12.56
CA GLY A 292 -2.62 -13.48 11.35
C GLY A 292 -2.86 -12.69 10.07
#